data_AF-A0A8T4X515-F1
#
_entry.id   AF-A0A8T4X515-F1
#
_cell.length_a   1.000
_cell.length_b   1.000
_cell.length_c   1.000
_cell.angle_alpha   90.00
_cell.angle_beta   90.00
_cell.angle_gamma   90.00
#
_symmetry.space_group_name_H-M   'P 1'
#
loop_
_entity.id
_entity.type
_entity.pdbx_description
1 polymer ?
#
loop_
_entity_poly.entity_id
_entity_poly.type
_entity_poly.pdbx_seq_one_letter_code
_entity_poly.pdbx_strand_id
1 'polypeptide(L)'
;MKFCPECGKDLKGSTKFCSECGYSLQSLISNEIQSETEIKSNSINVDDESTSEIWQESIQKTTRELGDNLEESVERIFKDRGYETSLRQRLRGKSGQLNEIDVLAKRNKITVAIECKNYDENRKIGIAEIRNFVAKLEDLDINRGFFITSSDFSSDAVGWAQNNPNEKQLELWDGSTFMEQFKATVLGRTNSKIVRIENCIEPKGNIDDFTNLTLHNADRVTLRRCDLIFHPFHIVTFNLNEEFKTPDKQIHTSHNSGSYFVDGLSGEIIYHQDDHGYVFETSDDEEKQFVKEIENYNPVGKLELTQKTGSQIIKVEPSIASNDAQFRVRIHASKDNQSRVPYEVRISKDTYESRDFLHKPDPNKIITKSRLVLVPKVDIEFESKEYSYSRIVFPASEIWVKDEIAKCKHLIGSKHTFAVCEICGIAKCEKDIMIDDNDICFCKKHASQDLKDKNKRSIIPDKLKKFSFRR
;
A
#
# COMPACT_ATOMS: atom_id res chain seq x y z
N MET A 1 -5.90 -13.29 39.04
CA MET A 1 -6.13 -12.67 37.71
C MET A 1 -7.61 -12.69 37.37
N LYS A 2 -8.18 -11.60 36.85
CA LYS A 2 -9.59 -11.54 36.39
C LYS A 2 -9.77 -12.04 34.95
N PHE A 3 -8.72 -12.05 34.13
CA PHE A 3 -8.78 -12.43 32.71
C PHE A 3 -7.73 -13.48 32.34
N CYS A 4 -8.03 -14.31 31.34
CA CYS A 4 -7.11 -15.31 30.79
C CYS A 4 -5.97 -14.61 30.02
N PRO A 5 -4.69 -14.92 30.29
CA PRO A 5 -3.56 -14.25 29.65
C PRO A 5 -3.40 -14.60 28.16
N GLU A 6 -3.95 -15.73 27.71
CA GLU A 6 -3.87 -16.15 26.31
C GLU A 6 -5.01 -15.57 25.45
N CYS A 7 -6.26 -15.66 25.91
CA CYS A 7 -7.42 -15.25 25.09
C CYS A 7 -8.16 -14.01 25.60
N GLY A 8 -7.84 -13.51 26.79
CA GLY A 8 -8.46 -12.31 27.37
C GLY A 8 -9.85 -12.50 27.97
N LYS A 9 -10.38 -13.73 28.04
CA LYS A 9 -11.69 -14.01 28.63
C LYS A 9 -11.71 -13.80 30.14
N ASP A 10 -12.82 -13.24 30.65
CA ASP A 10 -13.08 -13.12 32.09
C ASP A 10 -13.19 -14.51 32.74
N LEU A 11 -12.34 -14.74 33.73
CA LEU A 11 -12.20 -16.02 34.43
C LEU A 11 -13.19 -16.19 35.58
N LYS A 12 -14.04 -15.19 35.87
CA LYS A 12 -15.12 -15.21 36.88
C LYS A 12 -14.76 -15.88 38.22
N GLY A 13 -13.49 -15.79 38.64
CA GLY A 13 -12.99 -16.37 39.89
C GLY A 13 -12.86 -17.89 39.86
N SER A 14 -11.62 -18.35 39.68
CA SER A 14 -11.11 -19.72 39.91
C SER A 14 -11.67 -20.86 39.03
N THR A 15 -11.09 -21.00 37.84
CA THR A 15 -11.01 -22.29 37.14
C THR A 15 -9.53 -22.62 36.93
N LYS A 16 -9.11 -23.87 37.15
CA LYS A 16 -7.70 -24.30 36.94
C LYS A 16 -7.25 -24.17 35.47
N PHE A 17 -8.20 -24.05 34.55
CA PHE A 17 -8.02 -23.90 33.12
C PHE A 17 -9.02 -22.87 32.56
N CYS A 18 -8.67 -22.20 31.46
CA CYS A 18 -9.58 -21.32 30.74
C CYS A 18 -10.66 -22.14 30.01
N SER A 19 -11.93 -21.81 30.24
CA SER A 19 -13.07 -22.53 29.64
C SER A 19 -13.27 -22.29 28.13
N GLU A 20 -12.54 -21.34 27.55
CA GLU A 20 -12.64 -21.02 26.13
C GLU A 20 -11.46 -21.55 25.32
N CYS A 21 -10.22 -21.29 25.77
CA CYS A 21 -9.03 -21.70 25.03
C CYS A 21 -8.27 -22.89 25.65
N GLY A 22 -8.70 -23.40 26.80
CA GLY A 22 -8.08 -24.54 27.48
C GLY A 22 -6.77 -24.24 28.22
N TYR A 23 -6.29 -23.00 28.23
CA TYR A 23 -5.02 -22.60 28.86
C TYR A 23 -4.99 -22.94 30.36
N SER A 24 -3.93 -23.61 30.83
CA SER A 24 -3.73 -23.95 32.25
C SER A 24 -3.20 -22.76 33.02
N LEU A 25 -3.94 -22.34 34.05
CA LEU A 25 -3.56 -21.22 34.92
C LEU A 25 -2.64 -21.65 36.07
N GLN A 26 -2.39 -22.95 36.22
CA GLN A 26 -1.52 -23.50 37.26
C GLN A 26 -0.04 -23.24 37.01
N SER A 27 0.38 -23.00 35.76
CA SER A 27 1.78 -22.71 35.41
C SER A 27 2.28 -21.35 35.94
N LEU A 28 1.38 -20.45 36.32
CA LEU A 28 1.72 -19.09 36.76
C LEU A 28 1.86 -18.97 38.28
N ILE A 29 1.24 -19.87 39.06
CA ILE A 29 1.36 -19.89 40.53
C ILE A 29 2.76 -20.39 40.96
N SER A 30 3.40 -21.23 40.14
CA SER A 30 4.71 -21.82 40.43
C SER A 30 5.88 -20.83 40.28
N ASN A 31 5.70 -19.76 39.50
CA ASN A 31 6.79 -18.82 39.20
C ASN A 31 6.83 -17.59 40.12
N GLU A 32 5.75 -17.28 40.85
CA GLU A 32 5.73 -16.19 41.83
C GLU A 32 6.41 -16.58 43.17
N ILE A 33 6.61 -17.88 43.43
CA ILE A 33 7.24 -18.37 44.67
C ILE A 33 8.79 -18.44 44.56
N GLN A 34 9.37 -18.39 43.35
CA GLN A 34 10.82 -18.53 43.16
C GLN A 34 11.61 -17.20 43.21
N SER A 35 10.96 -16.03 43.25
CA SER A 35 11.66 -14.74 43.27
C SER A 35 11.83 -14.12 44.67
N GLU A 36 11.32 -14.74 45.73
CA GLU A 36 11.31 -14.16 47.09
C GLU A 36 12.06 -14.98 48.16
N THR A 37 12.99 -15.87 47.79
CA THR A 37 13.79 -16.63 48.78
C THR A 37 15.30 -16.52 48.55
N GLU A 38 15.82 -15.30 48.67
CA GLU A 38 17.16 -15.10 49.21
C GLU A 38 17.08 -14.08 50.35
N ILE A 39 16.95 -14.57 51.59
CA ILE A 39 17.66 -14.11 52.81
C ILE A 39 17.09 -14.85 54.04
N LYS A 40 17.93 -15.77 54.55
CA LYS A 40 18.11 -16.21 55.95
C LYS A 40 16.96 -16.92 56.69
N SER A 41 17.09 -18.24 56.70
CA SER A 41 16.95 -19.17 57.83
C SER A 41 16.71 -18.56 59.22
N ASN A 42 15.55 -18.82 59.82
CA ASN A 42 15.44 -19.73 60.97
C ASN A 42 13.98 -20.11 61.25
N SER A 43 13.78 -21.38 61.58
CA SER A 43 12.54 -22.06 61.96
C SER A 43 11.86 -21.49 63.22
N ILE A 44 10.51 -21.45 63.24
CA ILE A 44 9.62 -22.19 64.18
C ILE A 44 8.14 -21.77 63.95
N ASN A 45 7.36 -22.74 63.45
CA ASN A 45 6.00 -23.18 63.79
C ASN A 45 4.89 -22.26 64.39
N VAL A 46 3.73 -22.43 63.73
CA VAL A 46 2.35 -22.64 64.26
C VAL A 46 1.44 -21.43 64.41
N ASP A 47 0.40 -21.47 63.57
CA ASP A 47 -1.01 -21.08 63.72
C ASP A 47 -1.32 -19.80 64.52
N ASP A 48 -1.79 -18.76 63.82
CA ASP A 48 -3.02 -18.09 64.27
C ASP A 48 -3.72 -17.34 63.13
N GLU A 49 -5.03 -17.53 63.11
CA GLU A 49 -6.00 -17.04 62.16
C GLU A 49 -6.38 -15.61 62.56
N SER A 50 -5.76 -14.60 61.94
CA SER A 50 -6.24 -13.22 62.09
C SER A 50 -6.17 -12.45 60.77
N THR A 51 -7.37 -12.13 60.29
CA THR A 51 -7.63 -11.21 59.20
C THR A 51 -7.00 -9.85 59.48
N SER A 52 -5.90 -9.54 58.80
CA SER A 52 -5.42 -8.16 58.66
C SER A 52 -5.78 -7.65 57.27
N GLU A 53 -6.71 -6.72 57.22
CA GLU A 53 -7.03 -5.94 56.02
C GLU A 53 -5.77 -5.19 55.58
N ILE A 54 -5.18 -5.61 54.46
CA ILE A 54 -4.12 -4.88 53.79
C ILE A 54 -4.78 -3.68 53.09
N TRP A 55 -4.70 -2.51 53.71
CA TRP A 55 -5.01 -1.24 53.06
C TRP A 55 -3.94 -0.98 52.00
N GLN A 56 -4.19 -1.35 50.75
CA GLN A 56 -3.40 -0.88 49.62
C GLN A 56 -3.72 0.61 49.40
N GLU A 57 -2.90 1.49 49.97
CA GLU A 57 -2.90 2.90 49.60
C GLU A 57 -2.66 3.03 48.09
N SER A 58 -3.67 3.49 47.35
CA SER A 58 -3.55 3.80 45.93
C SER A 58 -2.65 5.03 45.77
N ILE A 59 -1.44 4.86 45.22
CA ILE A 59 -0.58 5.98 44.85
C ILE A 59 -1.31 6.77 43.73
N GLN A 60 -1.87 7.93 44.08
CA GLN A 60 -2.49 8.82 43.10
C GLN A 60 -1.40 9.52 42.27
N LYS A 61 -1.42 9.31 40.95
CA LYS A 61 -0.53 10.01 40.01
C LYS A 61 -0.90 11.50 39.93
N THR A 62 0.11 12.35 39.81
CA THR A 62 -0.07 13.80 39.59
C THR A 62 -0.53 14.09 38.15
N THR A 63 -1.17 15.24 37.93
CA THR A 63 -1.56 15.69 36.57
C THR A 63 -0.37 15.77 35.61
N ARG A 64 0.80 16.15 36.12
CA ARG A 64 2.03 16.19 35.31
C ARG A 64 2.46 14.79 34.88
N GLU A 65 2.51 13.84 35.81
CA GLU A 65 2.86 12.45 35.49
C GLU A 65 1.84 11.82 34.53
N LEU A 66 0.56 12.17 34.65
CA LEU A 66 -0.46 11.75 33.69
C LEU A 66 -0.19 12.32 32.28
N GLY A 67 0.16 13.60 32.18
CA GLY A 67 0.59 14.22 30.92
C GLY A 67 1.82 13.53 30.32
N ASP A 68 2.85 13.32 31.14
CA ASP A 68 4.10 12.68 30.73
C ASP A 68 3.86 11.24 30.22
N ASN A 69 3.00 10.48 30.89
CA ASN A 69 2.62 9.13 30.46
C ASN A 69 1.88 9.13 29.11
N LEU A 70 1.04 10.13 28.84
CA LEU A 70 0.36 10.25 27.55
C LEU A 70 1.36 10.54 26.44
N GLU A 71 2.27 11.49 26.65
CA GLU A 71 3.33 11.84 25.70
C GLU A 71 4.23 10.65 25.35
N GLU A 72 4.68 9.91 26.37
CA GLU A 72 5.50 8.70 26.17
C GLU A 72 4.74 7.58 25.45
N SER A 73 3.44 7.43 25.73
CA SER A 73 2.58 6.47 25.05
C SER A 73 2.39 6.83 23.58
N VAL A 74 2.17 8.10 23.28
CA VAL A 74 2.09 8.63 21.91
C VAL A 74 3.42 8.47 21.20
N GLU A 75 4.54 8.80 21.86
CA GLU A 75 5.87 8.62 21.31
C GLU A 75 6.10 7.16 20.88
N ARG A 76 5.72 6.21 21.73
CA ARG A 76 5.81 4.78 21.42
C ARG A 76 5.01 4.40 20.17
N ILE A 77 3.80 4.92 19.99
CA ILE A 77 2.98 4.70 18.78
C ILE A 77 3.72 5.20 17.53
N PHE A 78 4.31 6.39 17.58
CA PHE A 78 5.00 6.96 16.42
C PHE A 78 6.36 6.31 16.15
N LYS A 79 7.12 5.91 17.18
CA LYS A 79 8.32 5.08 17.05
C LYS A 79 8.01 3.76 16.35
N ASP A 80 6.94 3.09 16.77
CA ASP A 80 6.50 1.82 16.19
C ASP A 80 6.11 1.97 14.70
N ARG A 81 5.56 3.12 14.32
CA ARG A 81 5.29 3.49 12.92
C ARG A 81 6.53 3.93 12.12
N GLY A 82 7.73 3.77 12.69
CA GLY A 82 9.01 4.04 12.03
C GLY A 82 9.41 5.51 11.97
N TYR A 83 8.91 6.35 12.89
CA TYR A 83 9.41 7.71 13.06
C TYR A 83 10.57 7.76 14.06
N GLU A 84 11.55 8.61 13.79
CA GLU A 84 12.46 9.10 14.81
C GLU A 84 11.74 10.18 15.61
N THR A 85 11.63 10.01 16.93
CA THR A 85 10.88 10.93 17.79
C THR A 85 11.78 11.63 18.80
N SER A 86 11.35 12.80 19.25
CA SER A 86 11.94 13.52 20.36
C SER A 86 10.84 14.17 21.18
N LEU A 87 10.86 13.92 22.49
CA LEU A 87 9.89 14.48 23.43
C LEU A 87 10.24 15.94 23.79
N ARG A 88 9.20 16.74 24.05
CA ARG A 88 9.24 18.06 24.70
C ARG A 88 10.26 19.02 24.09
N GLN A 89 10.28 19.08 22.76
CA GLN A 89 11.24 19.89 22.02
C GLN A 89 10.82 21.35 22.02
N ARG A 90 11.75 22.24 22.42
CA ARG A 90 11.57 23.70 22.32
C ARG A 90 12.24 24.22 21.07
N LEU A 91 11.42 24.66 20.11
CA LEU A 91 11.86 25.14 18.81
C LEU A 91 11.60 26.64 18.70
N ARG A 92 12.53 27.38 18.08
CA ARG A 92 12.35 28.80 17.81
C ARG A 92 11.59 28.99 16.51
N GLY A 93 10.45 29.64 16.57
CA GLY A 93 9.64 29.96 15.40
C GLY A 93 10.11 31.20 14.64
N LYS A 94 9.48 31.45 13.49
CA LYS A 94 9.73 32.60 12.61
C LYS A 94 9.49 33.94 13.33
N SER A 95 8.55 33.96 14.27
CA SER A 95 8.25 35.08 15.16
C SER A 95 9.37 35.39 16.17
N GLY A 96 10.32 34.48 16.35
CA GLY A 96 11.33 34.52 17.40
C GLY A 96 10.86 33.92 18.73
N GLN A 97 9.58 33.55 18.88
CA GLN A 97 9.04 32.87 20.05
C GLN A 97 9.57 31.43 20.14
N LEU A 98 9.74 30.94 21.37
CA LEU A 98 10.00 29.52 21.62
C LEU A 98 8.67 28.79 21.77
N ASN A 99 8.45 27.79 20.92
CA ASN A 99 7.30 26.91 20.93
C ASN A 99 7.73 25.52 21.40
N GLU A 100 7.05 25.00 22.42
CA GLU A 100 7.23 23.62 22.87
C GLU A 100 6.28 22.70 22.11
N ILE A 101 6.83 21.59 21.61
CA ILE A 101 6.13 20.49 20.94
C ILE A 101 6.33 19.23 21.78
N ASP A 102 5.22 18.64 22.23
CA ASP A 102 5.21 17.52 23.17
C ASP A 102 5.88 16.28 22.57
N VAL A 103 5.57 15.96 21.30
CA VAL A 103 6.30 14.95 20.51
C VAL A 103 6.59 15.49 19.12
N LEU A 104 7.88 15.57 18.77
CA LEU A 104 8.33 15.87 17.41
C LEU A 104 8.74 14.57 16.72
N ALA A 105 8.06 14.21 15.64
CA ALA A 105 8.30 12.97 14.90
C ALA A 105 8.82 13.27 13.49
N LYS A 106 9.90 12.61 13.08
CA LYS A 106 10.56 12.80 11.78
C LYS A 106 10.72 11.47 11.05
N ARG A 107 10.45 11.48 9.75
CA ARG A 107 10.69 10.34 8.86
C ARG A 107 10.95 10.84 7.44
N ASN A 108 12.14 10.57 6.91
CA ASN A 108 12.60 11.14 5.63
C ASN A 108 12.49 12.68 5.63
N LYS A 109 11.82 13.25 4.63
CA LYS A 109 11.56 14.70 4.53
C LYS A 109 10.30 15.16 5.28
N ILE A 110 9.61 14.26 5.97
CA ILE A 110 8.36 14.57 6.68
C ILE A 110 8.68 14.87 8.15
N THR A 111 8.21 16.03 8.62
CA THR A 111 8.19 16.40 10.04
C THR A 111 6.75 16.54 10.49
N VAL A 112 6.43 15.91 11.62
CA VAL A 112 5.13 15.95 12.27
C VAL A 112 5.31 16.47 13.69
N ALA A 113 4.51 17.45 14.06
CA ALA A 113 4.43 17.93 15.43
C ALA A 113 3.16 17.37 16.09
N ILE A 114 3.27 17.00 17.37
CA ILE A 114 2.18 16.36 18.11
C ILE A 114 2.04 17.06 19.44
N GLU A 115 0.83 17.53 19.75
CA GLU A 115 0.45 18.09 21.04
C GLU A 115 -0.43 17.08 21.78
N CYS A 116 -0.12 16.86 23.05
CA CYS A 116 -0.82 15.97 23.96
C CYS A 116 -1.54 16.76 25.06
N LYS A 117 -2.77 16.36 25.40
CA LYS A 117 -3.50 16.89 26.55
C LYS A 117 -4.15 15.77 27.34
N ASN A 118 -3.64 15.51 28.54
CA ASN A 118 -4.25 14.53 29.43
C ASN A 118 -5.24 15.25 30.37
N TYR A 119 -6.51 15.27 29.98
CA TYR A 119 -7.60 15.82 30.80
C TYR A 119 -8.48 14.70 31.36
N ASP A 120 -9.22 15.03 32.41
CA ASP A 120 -10.31 14.19 32.90
C ASP A 120 -11.32 13.89 31.77
N GLU A 121 -11.89 12.69 31.75
CA GLU A 121 -12.81 12.24 30.69
C GLU A 121 -14.01 13.18 30.50
N ASN A 122 -14.46 13.85 31.57
CA ASN A 122 -15.58 14.78 31.52
C ASN A 122 -15.21 16.16 30.95
N ARG A 123 -13.91 16.45 30.79
CA ARG A 123 -13.42 17.73 30.28
C ARG A 123 -13.02 17.61 28.82
N LYS A 124 -13.86 18.21 27.97
CA LYS A 124 -13.60 18.28 26.53
C LYS A 124 -12.57 19.35 26.17
N ILE A 125 -11.78 19.07 25.13
CA ILE A 125 -10.85 20.03 24.53
C ILE A 125 -11.64 21.06 23.72
N GLY A 126 -11.39 22.33 24.01
CA GLY A 126 -12.03 23.45 23.32
C GLY A 126 -11.29 23.87 22.05
N ILE A 127 -11.94 24.73 21.27
CA ILE A 127 -11.38 25.30 20.04
C ILE A 127 -10.12 26.16 20.29
N ALA A 128 -9.98 26.73 21.49
CA ALA A 128 -8.87 27.62 21.82
C ALA A 128 -7.53 26.87 21.85
N GLU A 129 -7.51 25.67 22.42
CA GLU A 129 -6.31 24.82 22.43
C GLU A 129 -5.89 24.42 21.01
N ILE A 130 -6.86 24.07 20.17
CA ILE A 130 -6.61 23.68 18.77
C ILE A 130 -6.01 24.83 17.98
N ARG A 131 -6.59 26.03 18.08
CA ARG A 131 -6.10 27.23 17.39
C ARG A 131 -4.70 27.62 17.85
N ASN A 132 -4.42 27.50 19.15
CA ASN A 132 -3.09 27.75 19.69
C ASN A 132 -2.06 26.79 19.06
N PHE A 133 -2.37 25.49 19.02
CA PHE A 133 -1.47 24.52 18.40
C PHE A 133 -1.23 24.80 16.91
N VAL A 134 -2.28 25.13 16.14
CA VAL A 134 -2.12 25.50 14.71
C VAL A 134 -1.24 26.73 14.54
N ALA A 135 -1.37 27.75 15.40
CA ALA A 135 -0.49 28.90 15.38
C ALA A 135 0.98 28.52 15.63
N LYS A 136 1.25 27.55 16.54
CA LYS A 136 2.61 26.99 16.72
C LYS A 136 3.13 26.33 15.43
N LEU A 137 2.29 25.56 14.74
CA LEU A 137 2.67 24.88 13.48
C LEU A 137 3.04 25.87 12.38
N GLU A 138 2.27 26.96 12.26
CA GLU A 138 2.54 28.05 11.32
C GLU A 138 3.87 28.74 11.62
N ASP A 139 4.09 29.08 12.89
CA ASP A 139 5.31 29.75 13.32
C ASP A 139 6.56 28.88 13.14
N LEU A 140 6.41 27.56 13.26
CA LEU A 140 7.48 26.57 13.06
C LEU A 140 7.63 26.06 11.61
N ASP A 141 6.75 26.50 10.71
CA ASP A 141 6.67 26.00 9.32
C ASP A 141 6.45 24.48 9.18
N ILE A 142 5.76 23.89 10.16
CA ILE A 142 5.42 22.47 10.13
C ILE A 142 4.05 22.34 9.48
N ASN A 143 3.93 21.49 8.44
CA ASN A 143 2.70 21.36 7.67
C ASN A 143 1.73 20.31 8.20
N ARG A 144 2.19 19.43 9.10
CA ARG A 144 1.40 18.32 9.63
C ARG A 144 1.42 18.28 11.15
N GLY A 145 0.24 18.26 11.75
CA GLY A 145 0.04 18.25 13.19
C GLY A 145 -0.91 17.15 13.64
N PHE A 146 -0.66 16.60 14.83
CA PHE A 146 -1.64 15.79 15.56
C PHE A 146 -1.95 16.46 16.89
N PHE A 147 -3.23 16.55 17.23
CA PHE A 147 -3.67 16.93 18.57
C PHE A 147 -4.31 15.71 19.22
N ILE A 148 -3.72 15.24 20.31
CA ILE A 148 -4.11 13.98 20.96
C ILE A 148 -4.53 14.28 22.39
N THR A 149 -5.69 13.76 22.80
CA THR A 149 -6.18 13.89 24.17
C THR A 149 -6.58 12.53 24.74
N SER A 150 -6.60 12.42 26.06
CA SER A 150 -7.19 11.28 26.79
C SER A 150 -8.72 11.40 26.93
N SER A 151 -9.29 12.57 26.68
CA SER A 151 -10.72 12.87 26.75
C SER A 151 -11.33 13.09 25.35
N ASP A 152 -12.43 13.84 25.22
CA ASP A 152 -13.05 14.14 23.92
C ASP A 152 -12.77 15.59 23.45
N PHE A 153 -13.06 15.86 22.17
CA PHE A 153 -13.13 17.22 21.64
C PHE A 153 -14.55 17.79 21.73
N SER A 154 -14.67 19.12 21.84
CA SER A 154 -15.95 19.79 21.65
C SER A 154 -16.37 19.76 20.17
N SER A 155 -17.67 19.87 19.91
CA SER A 155 -18.21 19.96 18.54
C SER A 155 -17.58 21.11 17.75
N ASP A 156 -17.31 22.23 18.42
CA ASP A 156 -16.70 23.41 17.80
C ASP A 156 -15.23 23.17 17.45
N ALA A 157 -14.49 22.43 18.28
CA ALA A 157 -13.11 22.05 18.00
C ALA A 157 -13.01 21.13 16.79
N VAL A 158 -13.87 20.09 16.73
CA VAL A 158 -13.96 19.17 15.59
C VAL A 158 -14.40 19.91 14.32
N GLY A 159 -15.48 20.67 14.40
CA GLY A 159 -16.02 21.42 13.27
C GLY A 159 -15.03 22.44 12.74
N TRP A 160 -14.26 23.10 13.60
CA TRP A 160 -13.21 24.02 13.17
C TRP A 160 -12.04 23.30 12.51
N ALA A 161 -11.57 22.18 13.06
CA ALA A 161 -10.46 21.41 12.48
C ALA A 161 -10.80 20.82 11.10
N GLN A 162 -12.05 20.35 10.92
CA GLN A 162 -12.51 19.80 9.63
C GLN A 162 -12.71 20.88 8.55
N ASN A 163 -13.10 22.09 8.95
CA ASN A 163 -13.36 23.21 8.03
C ASN A 163 -12.22 24.23 8.03
N ASN A 164 -11.02 23.82 8.44
CA ASN A 164 -9.92 24.74 8.69
C ASN A 164 -9.50 25.46 7.38
N PRO A 165 -9.47 26.80 7.35
CA PRO A 165 -9.14 27.56 6.13
C PRO A 165 -7.66 27.56 5.75
N ASN A 166 -6.78 26.97 6.59
CA ASN A 166 -5.33 27.02 6.40
C ASN A 166 -4.81 25.72 5.77
N GLU A 167 -3.72 25.80 4.98
CA GLU A 167 -3.10 24.67 4.26
C GLU A 167 -2.48 23.57 5.16
N LYS A 168 -2.66 23.67 6.49
CA LYS A 168 -2.06 22.76 7.47
C LYS A 168 -2.94 21.52 7.67
N GLN A 169 -2.33 20.34 7.58
CA GLN A 169 -3.00 19.07 7.84
C GLN A 169 -3.01 18.78 9.34
N LEU A 170 -4.15 18.99 9.99
CA LEU A 170 -4.35 18.71 11.41
C LEU A 170 -5.23 17.47 11.62
N GLU A 171 -4.72 16.50 12.37
CA GLU A 171 -5.46 15.30 12.76
C GLU A 171 -5.79 15.34 14.27
N LEU A 172 -7.00 14.94 14.64
CA LEU A 172 -7.48 14.94 16.03
C LEU A 172 -7.68 13.51 16.51
N TRP A 173 -7.04 13.12 17.61
CA TRP A 173 -7.29 11.84 18.28
C TRP A 173 -7.87 12.08 19.66
N ASP A 174 -9.13 11.68 19.82
CA ASP A 174 -9.78 11.65 21.14
C ASP A 174 -9.28 10.45 21.94
N GLY A 175 -9.73 10.33 23.20
CA GLY A 175 -9.34 9.27 24.11
C GLY A 175 -9.64 7.88 23.54
N SER A 176 -10.75 7.73 22.82
CA SER A 176 -11.13 6.46 22.19
C SER A 176 -10.16 6.07 21.07
N THR A 177 -9.84 7.02 20.19
CA THR A 177 -8.91 6.85 19.08
C THR A 177 -7.50 6.59 19.61
N PHE A 178 -7.03 7.40 20.56
CA PHE A 178 -5.73 7.19 21.21
C PHE A 178 -5.64 5.80 21.82
N MET A 179 -6.65 5.38 22.59
CA MET A 179 -6.64 4.08 23.25
C MET A 179 -6.64 2.92 22.25
N GLU A 180 -7.36 3.04 21.14
CA GLU A 180 -7.32 2.07 20.05
C GLU A 180 -5.92 1.95 19.45
N GLN A 181 -5.28 3.09 19.13
CA GLN A 181 -3.92 3.12 18.57
C GLN A 181 -2.87 2.61 19.56
N PHE A 182 -2.99 2.99 20.83
CA PHE A 182 -2.09 2.54 21.89
C PHE A 182 -2.23 1.03 22.13
N LYS A 183 -3.45 0.52 22.22
CA LYS A 183 -3.72 -0.92 22.35
C LYS A 183 -3.18 -1.70 21.16
N ALA A 184 -3.35 -1.18 19.94
CA ALA A 184 -2.76 -1.80 18.76
C ALA A 184 -1.23 -1.88 18.90
N THR A 185 -0.58 -0.81 19.33
CA THR A 185 0.88 -0.75 19.50
C THR A 185 1.39 -1.69 20.58
N VAL A 186 0.76 -1.71 21.75
CA VAL A 186 1.19 -2.55 22.89
C VAL A 186 0.99 -4.03 22.59
N LEU A 187 -0.07 -4.39 21.86
CA LEU A 187 -0.34 -5.77 21.45
C LEU A 187 0.48 -6.21 20.21
N GLY A 188 1.35 -5.36 19.67
CA GLY A 188 2.07 -5.63 18.42
C GLY A 188 1.14 -5.81 17.21
N ARG A 189 -0.07 -5.25 17.30
CA ARG A 189 -1.10 -5.21 16.25
C ARG A 189 -1.03 -3.91 15.44
N THR A 190 -0.01 -3.09 15.66
CA THR A 190 0.40 -2.07 14.72
C THR A 190 0.92 -2.77 13.48
N ASN A 191 0.14 -2.74 12.41
CA ASN A 191 0.40 -3.47 11.17
C ASN A 191 1.54 -2.87 10.33
N SER A 192 2.50 -2.17 10.93
CA SER A 192 3.69 -1.67 10.26
C SER A 192 4.73 -2.77 10.07
N LYS A 193 4.38 -3.74 9.21
CA LYS A 193 5.29 -4.77 8.75
C LYS A 193 6.31 -4.16 7.80
N ILE A 194 7.60 -4.26 8.14
CA ILE A 194 8.67 -3.98 7.18
C ILE A 194 8.73 -5.16 6.22
N VAL A 195 8.49 -4.89 4.93
CA VAL A 195 8.63 -5.85 3.84
C VAL A 195 9.91 -5.53 3.09
N ARG A 196 10.77 -6.55 2.95
CA ARG A 196 12.01 -6.45 2.19
C ARG A 196 11.84 -7.13 0.84
N ILE A 197 12.19 -6.44 -0.22
CA ILE A 197 12.06 -6.92 -1.59
C ILE A 197 13.40 -6.74 -2.29
N GLU A 198 13.84 -7.77 -3.01
CA GLU A 198 15.12 -7.81 -3.70
C GLU A 198 14.91 -7.84 -5.20
N ASN A 199 15.86 -7.29 -5.96
CA ASN A 199 15.84 -7.24 -7.43
C ASN A 199 14.52 -6.69 -8.00
N CYS A 200 14.04 -5.57 -7.46
CA CYS A 200 12.76 -4.97 -7.85
C CYS A 200 12.92 -3.60 -8.47
N ILE A 201 11.97 -3.18 -9.29
CA ILE A 201 11.84 -1.77 -9.69
C ILE A 201 11.25 -0.99 -8.51
N GLU A 202 11.81 0.18 -8.23
CA GLU A 202 11.38 1.01 -7.10
C GLU A 202 10.11 1.82 -7.46
N PRO A 203 9.02 1.71 -6.68
CA PRO A 203 7.83 2.55 -6.87
C PRO A 203 8.13 4.01 -6.53
N LYS A 204 7.53 4.95 -7.27
CA LYS A 204 7.54 6.37 -6.93
C LYS A 204 6.32 6.72 -6.07
N GLY A 205 6.47 7.75 -5.25
CA GLY A 205 5.39 8.30 -4.44
C GLY A 205 4.96 7.40 -3.29
N ASN A 206 3.86 7.76 -2.63
CA ASN A 206 3.22 6.94 -1.61
C ASN A 206 2.07 6.17 -2.24
N ILE A 207 1.88 4.91 -1.85
CA ILE A 207 0.80 4.06 -2.37
C ILE A 207 -0.57 4.73 -2.16
N ASP A 208 -0.74 5.42 -1.02
CA ASP A 208 -1.98 6.13 -0.69
C ASP A 208 -2.34 7.22 -1.72
N ASP A 209 -1.35 7.80 -2.41
CA ASP A 209 -1.57 8.87 -3.39
C ASP A 209 -2.44 8.37 -4.57
N PHE A 210 -2.37 7.08 -4.88
CA PHE A 210 -3.14 6.45 -5.94
C PHE A 210 -4.60 6.13 -5.55
N THR A 211 -4.93 6.24 -4.26
CA THR A 211 -6.29 5.99 -3.75
C THR A 211 -7.18 7.23 -3.81
N ASN A 212 -6.61 8.40 -4.07
CA ASN A 212 -7.35 9.66 -4.13
C ASN A 212 -8.39 9.66 -5.26
N LEU A 213 -9.60 10.15 -4.93
CA LEU A 213 -10.73 10.28 -5.85
C LEU A 213 -11.15 11.74 -5.96
N THR A 214 -11.12 12.27 -7.17
CA THR A 214 -11.64 13.60 -7.53
C THR A 214 -13.12 13.51 -7.90
N LEU A 215 -13.93 13.09 -6.93
CA LEU A 215 -15.39 13.02 -7.06
C LEU A 215 -16.06 14.03 -6.13
N HIS A 216 -17.19 14.57 -6.56
CA HIS A 216 -18.02 15.50 -5.78
C HIS A 216 -18.47 14.89 -4.45
N ASN A 217 -18.89 13.63 -4.47
CA ASN A 217 -19.31 12.85 -3.30
C ASN A 217 -18.38 11.64 -3.07
N ALA A 218 -17.07 11.89 -3.04
CA ALA A 218 -16.05 10.85 -2.83
C ALA A 218 -16.23 10.05 -1.52
N ASP A 219 -16.83 10.66 -0.49
CA ASP A 219 -17.19 10.03 0.78
C ASP A 219 -18.19 8.87 0.62
N ARG A 220 -18.88 8.77 -0.52
CA ARG A 220 -19.80 7.68 -0.86
C ARG A 220 -19.13 6.49 -1.54
N VAL A 221 -17.80 6.52 -1.62
CA VAL A 221 -16.96 5.46 -2.15
C VAL A 221 -16.07 4.95 -1.04
N THR A 222 -16.10 3.64 -0.81
CA THR A 222 -15.26 2.98 0.18
C THR A 222 -14.07 2.33 -0.50
N LEU A 223 -12.87 2.51 0.05
CA LEU A 223 -11.70 1.75 -0.35
C LEU A 223 -11.85 0.32 0.20
N ARG A 224 -11.99 -0.67 -0.69
CA ARG A 224 -12.08 -2.09 -0.31
C ARG A 224 -10.70 -2.71 -0.15
N ARG A 225 -9.82 -2.43 -1.11
CA ARG A 225 -8.51 -3.05 -1.21
C ARG A 225 -7.51 -2.11 -1.88
N CYS A 226 -6.28 -2.15 -1.40
CA CYS A 226 -5.16 -1.45 -2.00
C CYS A 226 -3.89 -2.29 -1.79
N ASP A 227 -3.47 -2.96 -2.86
CA ASP A 227 -2.37 -3.91 -2.84
C ASP A 227 -1.22 -3.38 -3.72
N LEU A 228 -0.05 -3.17 -3.12
CA LEU A 228 1.20 -3.03 -3.86
C LEU A 228 1.78 -4.42 -4.10
N ILE A 229 1.66 -4.89 -5.34
CA ILE A 229 2.03 -6.22 -5.80
C ILE A 229 3.36 -6.12 -6.56
N PHE A 230 4.32 -6.97 -6.22
CA PHE A 230 5.57 -7.13 -6.93
C PHE A 230 5.52 -8.38 -7.79
N HIS A 231 5.28 -8.19 -9.09
CA HIS A 231 5.08 -9.26 -10.06
C HIS A 231 6.40 -9.76 -10.65
N PRO A 232 6.66 -11.08 -10.68
CA PRO A 232 7.94 -11.62 -11.11
C PRO A 232 8.06 -11.79 -12.63
N PHE A 233 9.22 -11.41 -13.17
CA PHE A 233 9.63 -11.69 -14.54
C PHE A 233 11.05 -12.28 -14.57
N HIS A 234 11.23 -13.31 -15.38
CA HIS A 234 12.55 -13.77 -15.78
C HIS A 234 12.99 -13.06 -17.05
N ILE A 235 14.03 -12.24 -16.94
CA ILE A 235 14.69 -11.66 -18.11
C ILE A 235 15.82 -12.60 -18.50
N VAL A 236 15.65 -13.27 -19.64
CA VAL A 236 16.58 -14.27 -20.13
C VAL A 236 17.32 -13.70 -21.33
N THR A 237 18.60 -13.41 -21.14
CA THR A 237 19.49 -13.08 -22.25
C THR A 237 19.88 -14.36 -22.98
N PHE A 238 19.94 -14.33 -24.30
CA PHE A 238 20.43 -15.44 -25.11
C PHE A 238 21.57 -15.01 -26.04
N ASN A 239 22.42 -15.97 -26.38
CA ASN A 239 23.44 -15.84 -27.41
C ASN A 239 23.43 -17.11 -28.27
N LEU A 240 23.14 -16.93 -29.56
CA LEU A 240 23.25 -17.95 -30.59
C LEU A 240 24.53 -17.67 -31.40
N ASN A 241 25.41 -18.65 -31.43
CA ASN A 241 26.57 -18.66 -32.30
C ASN A 241 26.81 -20.10 -32.77
N GLU A 242 26.41 -20.40 -34.01
CA GLU A 242 26.46 -21.74 -34.57
C GLU A 242 27.02 -21.77 -35.99
N GLU A 243 27.83 -22.80 -36.29
CA GLU A 243 28.19 -23.20 -37.64
C GLU A 243 27.39 -24.44 -38.06
N PHE A 244 26.88 -24.44 -39.29
CA PHE A 244 26.17 -25.57 -39.87
C PHE A 244 26.56 -25.81 -41.34
N LYS A 245 26.31 -27.03 -41.82
CA LYS A 245 26.61 -27.44 -43.20
C LYS A 245 25.33 -27.69 -43.98
N THR A 246 25.28 -27.17 -45.20
CA THR A 246 24.27 -27.51 -46.21
C THR A 246 24.59 -28.83 -46.92
N PRO A 247 23.65 -29.45 -47.66
CA PRO A 247 23.89 -30.73 -48.33
C PRO A 247 25.01 -30.72 -49.38
N ASP A 248 25.31 -29.57 -49.98
CA ASP A 248 26.44 -29.34 -50.88
C ASP A 248 27.79 -29.12 -50.14
N LYS A 249 27.78 -29.28 -48.81
CA LYS A 249 28.93 -29.17 -47.89
C LYS A 249 29.47 -27.75 -47.69
N GLN A 250 28.75 -26.72 -48.14
CA GLN A 250 29.08 -25.34 -47.75
C GLN A 250 28.84 -25.14 -46.26
N ILE A 251 29.68 -24.33 -45.62
CA ILE A 251 29.60 -24.00 -44.20
C ILE A 251 28.97 -22.62 -44.08
N HIS A 252 27.95 -22.51 -43.23
CA HIS A 252 27.25 -21.28 -42.93
C HIS A 252 27.30 -21.00 -41.42
N THR A 253 27.29 -19.73 -41.07
CA THR A 253 27.26 -19.25 -39.69
C THR A 253 25.93 -18.59 -39.38
N SER A 254 25.41 -18.83 -38.18
CA SER A 254 24.25 -18.14 -37.62
C SER A 254 24.67 -17.45 -36.33
N HIS A 255 24.40 -16.16 -36.25
CA HIS A 255 24.66 -15.33 -35.07
C HIS A 255 23.42 -14.52 -34.74
N ASN A 256 23.02 -14.52 -33.47
CA ASN A 256 22.02 -13.61 -32.95
C ASN A 256 22.14 -13.52 -31.43
N SER A 257 21.80 -12.38 -30.87
CA SER A 257 21.72 -12.20 -29.42
C SER A 257 20.58 -11.28 -29.04
N GLY A 258 20.10 -11.43 -27.81
CA GLY A 258 18.95 -10.65 -27.37
C GLY A 258 18.45 -11.05 -26.00
N SER A 259 17.24 -10.63 -25.69
CA SER A 259 16.56 -10.88 -24.41
C SER A 259 15.11 -11.27 -24.62
N TYR A 260 14.66 -12.24 -23.83
CA TYR A 260 13.27 -12.66 -23.70
C TYR A 260 12.75 -12.32 -22.31
N PHE A 261 11.52 -11.84 -22.24
CA PHE A 261 10.83 -11.46 -21.00
C PHE A 261 9.77 -12.52 -20.74
N VAL A 262 10.03 -13.36 -19.75
CA VAL A 262 9.17 -14.49 -19.40
C VAL A 262 8.42 -14.15 -18.12
N ASP A 263 7.10 -14.23 -18.15
CA ASP A 263 6.26 -14.10 -16.97
C ASP A 263 6.63 -15.18 -15.93
N GLY A 264 6.91 -14.75 -14.70
CA GLY A 264 7.37 -15.64 -13.64
C GLY A 264 6.27 -16.55 -13.07
N LEU A 265 5.00 -16.28 -13.37
CA LEU A 265 3.86 -17.06 -12.89
C LEU A 265 3.37 -18.06 -13.94
N SER A 266 3.15 -17.62 -15.18
CA SER A 266 2.65 -18.45 -16.28
C SER A 266 3.77 -19.13 -17.07
N GLY A 267 4.97 -18.53 -17.10
CA GLY A 267 6.06 -18.98 -17.95
C GLY A 267 5.86 -18.62 -19.43
N GLU A 268 4.92 -17.74 -19.74
CA GLU A 268 4.71 -17.21 -21.09
C GLU A 268 5.77 -16.17 -21.42
N ILE A 269 6.22 -16.19 -22.68
CA ILE A 269 7.07 -15.14 -23.23
C ILE A 269 6.12 -14.03 -23.66
N ILE A 270 6.24 -12.84 -23.08
CA ILE A 270 5.37 -11.70 -23.41
C ILE A 270 6.04 -10.70 -24.35
N TYR A 271 7.38 -10.70 -24.37
CA TYR A 271 8.19 -9.80 -25.18
C TYR A 271 9.56 -10.38 -25.44
N HIS A 272 10.11 -10.09 -26.60
CA HIS A 272 11.52 -10.33 -26.89
C HIS A 272 12.10 -9.26 -27.80
N GLN A 273 13.41 -9.06 -27.68
CA GLN A 273 14.19 -8.17 -28.51
C GLN A 273 15.53 -8.81 -28.84
N ASP A 274 15.92 -8.74 -30.11
CA ASP A 274 17.16 -9.28 -30.63
C ASP A 274 17.78 -8.36 -31.70
N ASP A 275 18.79 -8.84 -32.43
CA ASP A 275 19.48 -8.07 -33.48
C ASP A 275 18.56 -7.71 -34.68
N HIS A 276 17.40 -8.36 -34.82
CA HIS A 276 16.44 -8.16 -35.90
C HIS A 276 15.27 -7.24 -35.50
N GLY A 277 15.15 -6.88 -34.23
CA GLY A 277 14.13 -5.96 -33.75
C GLY A 277 13.49 -6.42 -32.44
N TYR A 278 12.24 -6.02 -32.22
CA TYR A 278 11.48 -6.38 -31.02
C TYR A 278 10.08 -6.86 -31.39
N VAL A 279 9.53 -7.73 -30.55
CA VAL A 279 8.21 -8.33 -30.73
C VAL A 279 7.49 -8.39 -29.39
N PHE A 280 6.23 -7.96 -29.36
CA PHE A 280 5.30 -8.26 -28.29
C PHE A 280 4.49 -9.49 -28.67
N GLU A 281 4.61 -10.55 -27.86
CA GLU A 281 3.83 -11.79 -28.01
C GLU A 281 2.41 -11.64 -27.46
N THR A 282 2.17 -10.56 -26.71
CA THR A 282 0.90 -10.25 -26.07
C THR A 282 0.20 -9.04 -26.69
N SER A 283 -1.13 -9.10 -26.72
CA SER A 283 -1.98 -7.94 -27.00
C SER A 283 -2.37 -7.17 -25.74
N ASP A 284 -2.16 -7.73 -24.54
CA ASP A 284 -2.59 -7.18 -23.27
C ASP A 284 -1.82 -5.88 -22.92
N ASP A 285 -2.56 -4.82 -22.61
CA ASP A 285 -1.98 -3.50 -22.34
C ASP A 285 -1.25 -3.43 -20.99
N GLU A 286 -1.64 -4.26 -20.02
CA GLU A 286 -0.95 -4.39 -18.74
C GLU A 286 0.39 -5.10 -18.91
N GLU A 287 0.42 -6.23 -19.63
CA GLU A 287 1.66 -6.94 -19.94
C GLU A 287 2.63 -6.10 -20.76
N LYS A 288 2.14 -5.34 -21.74
CA LYS A 288 2.95 -4.35 -22.45
C LYS A 288 3.52 -3.28 -21.52
N GLN A 289 2.77 -2.88 -20.49
CA GLN A 289 3.25 -1.90 -19.53
C GLN A 289 4.33 -2.48 -18.62
N PHE A 290 4.22 -3.75 -18.20
CA PHE A 290 5.29 -4.44 -17.46
C PHE A 290 6.63 -4.41 -18.21
N VAL A 291 6.62 -4.70 -19.52
CA VAL A 291 7.82 -4.64 -20.36
C VAL A 291 8.43 -3.24 -20.33
N LYS A 292 7.62 -2.21 -20.52
CA LYS A 292 8.08 -0.82 -20.47
C LYS A 292 8.66 -0.44 -19.12
N GLU A 293 8.12 -0.93 -18.00
CA GLU A 293 8.74 -0.69 -16.69
C GLU A 293 10.14 -1.28 -16.64
N ILE A 294 10.30 -2.53 -17.07
CA ILE A 294 11.57 -3.27 -17.02
C ILE A 294 12.63 -2.66 -17.94
N GLU A 295 12.23 -2.14 -19.11
CA GLU A 295 13.15 -1.49 -20.04
C GLU A 295 13.57 -0.09 -19.59
N ASN A 296 12.65 0.67 -18.97
CA ASN A 296 12.91 2.07 -18.63
C ASN A 296 13.49 2.28 -17.22
N TYR A 297 13.42 1.27 -16.34
CA TYR A 297 13.86 1.39 -14.95
C TYR A 297 14.82 0.28 -14.56
N ASN A 298 15.90 0.69 -13.88
CA ASN A 298 16.87 -0.25 -13.34
C ASN A 298 16.37 -0.87 -12.03
N PRO A 299 16.39 -2.21 -11.88
CA PRO A 299 16.05 -2.84 -10.62
C PRO A 299 17.04 -2.48 -9.52
N VAL A 300 16.54 -2.22 -8.31
CA VAL A 300 17.33 -2.05 -7.10
C VAL A 300 17.60 -3.42 -6.45
N GLY A 301 18.79 -3.59 -5.88
CA GLY A 301 19.18 -4.85 -5.23
C GLY A 301 18.35 -5.17 -3.99
N LYS A 302 17.99 -4.14 -3.21
CA LYS A 302 17.19 -4.26 -1.99
C LYS A 302 16.34 -3.01 -1.78
N LEU A 303 15.06 -3.21 -1.49
CA LEU A 303 14.08 -2.19 -1.14
C LEU A 303 13.41 -2.58 0.18
N GLU A 304 13.29 -1.62 1.10
CA GLU A 304 12.56 -1.79 2.36
C GLU A 304 11.32 -0.91 2.35
N LEU A 305 10.16 -1.52 2.53
CA LEU A 305 8.87 -0.83 2.53
C LEU A 305 8.16 -1.05 3.86
N THR A 306 7.49 -0.02 4.36
CA THR A 306 6.63 -0.13 5.53
C THR A 306 5.18 -0.30 5.08
N GLN A 307 4.61 -1.48 5.32
CA GLN A 307 3.19 -1.72 5.11
C GLN A 307 2.37 -0.87 6.12
N LYS A 308 1.28 -0.26 5.69
CA LYS A 308 0.37 0.48 6.58
C LYS A 308 -0.91 -0.32 6.82
N THR A 309 -1.60 -0.06 7.93
CA THR A 309 -2.95 -0.58 8.19
C THR A 309 -3.88 -0.21 7.03
N GLY A 310 -4.56 -1.20 6.44
CA GLY A 310 -5.47 -1.01 5.30
C GLY A 310 -4.81 -1.12 3.91
N SER A 311 -3.49 -1.28 3.85
CA SER A 311 -2.73 -1.56 2.61
C SER A 311 -2.05 -2.93 2.69
N GLN A 312 -1.87 -3.60 1.56
CA GLN A 312 -1.02 -4.80 1.49
C GLN A 312 0.21 -4.56 0.62
N ILE A 313 1.34 -5.12 1.03
CA ILE A 313 2.53 -5.22 0.20
C ILE A 313 2.75 -6.71 -0.06
N ILE A 314 2.62 -7.12 -1.31
CA ILE A 314 2.61 -8.51 -1.74
C ILE A 314 3.84 -8.74 -2.61
N LYS A 315 4.79 -9.51 -2.10
CA LYS A 315 5.88 -10.08 -2.90
C LYS A 315 5.38 -11.41 -3.46
N VAL A 316 5.19 -11.49 -4.77
CA VAL A 316 4.77 -12.73 -5.42
C VAL A 316 6.02 -13.55 -5.76
N GLU A 317 6.09 -14.76 -5.23
CA GLU A 317 7.17 -15.70 -5.58
C GLU A 317 6.91 -16.28 -6.98
N PRO A 318 7.94 -16.40 -7.84
CA PRO A 318 7.77 -16.99 -9.17
C PRO A 318 7.35 -18.45 -9.07
N SER A 319 6.31 -18.82 -9.82
CA SER A 319 5.85 -20.21 -9.96
C SER A 319 6.78 -21.02 -10.86
N ILE A 320 7.51 -20.35 -11.77
CA ILE A 320 8.41 -20.98 -12.73
C ILE A 320 9.86 -20.79 -12.25
N ALA A 321 10.65 -21.87 -12.30
CA ALA A 321 12.06 -21.78 -11.95
C ALA A 321 12.87 -21.10 -13.07
N SER A 322 13.98 -20.46 -12.69
CA SER A 322 14.88 -19.81 -13.65
C SER A 322 15.39 -20.76 -14.75
N ASN A 323 15.61 -22.04 -14.44
CA ASN A 323 16.03 -23.04 -15.43
C ASN A 323 14.93 -23.37 -16.44
N ASP A 324 13.67 -23.39 -16.00
CA ASP A 324 12.52 -23.65 -16.87
C ASP A 324 12.28 -22.46 -17.82
N ALA A 325 12.40 -21.23 -17.32
CA ALA A 325 12.38 -20.02 -18.14
C ALA A 325 13.49 -20.05 -19.21
N GLN A 326 14.72 -20.41 -18.83
CA GLN A 326 15.83 -20.57 -19.77
C GLN A 326 15.57 -21.65 -20.81
N PHE A 327 15.01 -22.80 -20.42
CA PHE A 327 14.67 -23.87 -21.34
C PHE A 327 13.64 -23.42 -22.38
N ARG A 328 12.56 -22.75 -21.95
CA ARG A 328 11.53 -22.19 -22.83
C ARG A 328 12.13 -21.22 -23.85
N VAL A 329 13.03 -20.36 -23.39
CA VAL A 329 13.72 -19.39 -24.26
C VAL A 329 14.62 -20.06 -25.28
N ARG A 330 15.35 -21.13 -24.94
CA ARG A 330 16.15 -21.88 -25.95
C ARG A 330 15.28 -22.47 -27.06
N ILE A 331 14.13 -23.04 -26.71
CA ILE A 331 13.19 -23.59 -27.69
C ILE A 331 12.63 -22.49 -28.58
N HIS A 332 12.24 -21.36 -28.00
CA HIS A 332 11.65 -20.24 -28.73
C HIS A 332 12.70 -19.54 -29.62
N ALA A 333 13.87 -19.20 -29.08
CA ALA A 333 14.96 -18.60 -29.84
C ALA A 333 15.42 -19.49 -31.01
N SER A 334 15.48 -20.82 -30.84
CA SER A 334 15.75 -21.76 -31.94
C SER A 334 14.70 -21.67 -33.04
N LYS A 335 13.42 -21.46 -32.69
CA LYS A 335 12.34 -21.29 -33.66
C LYS A 335 12.41 -19.96 -34.41
N ASP A 336 12.68 -18.86 -33.71
CA ASP A 336 12.75 -17.52 -34.30
C ASP A 336 13.97 -17.36 -35.21
N ASN A 337 15.04 -18.09 -34.92
CA ASN A 337 16.30 -18.06 -35.67
C ASN A 337 16.38 -19.11 -36.78
N GLN A 338 15.25 -19.68 -37.21
CA GLN A 338 15.21 -20.56 -38.37
C GLN A 338 15.50 -19.78 -39.65
N SER A 339 16.39 -20.29 -40.47
CA SER A 339 16.77 -19.66 -41.73
C SER A 339 16.67 -20.63 -42.90
N ARG A 340 16.29 -20.11 -44.07
CA ARG A 340 16.33 -20.84 -45.34
C ARG A 340 17.59 -20.43 -46.08
N VAL A 341 18.45 -21.40 -46.35
CA VAL A 341 19.69 -21.20 -47.08
C VAL A 341 19.58 -21.91 -48.43
N PRO A 342 19.73 -21.20 -49.55
CA PRO A 342 19.76 -21.84 -50.86
C PRO A 342 21.06 -22.64 -51.02
N TYR A 343 20.97 -23.82 -51.64
CA TYR A 343 22.10 -24.67 -51.99
C TYR A 343 21.90 -25.29 -53.38
N GLU A 344 23.01 -25.63 -54.05
CA GLU A 344 22.96 -26.18 -55.40
C GLU A 344 23.01 -27.71 -55.38
N VAL A 345 22.13 -28.34 -56.15
CA VAL A 345 22.13 -29.79 -56.37
C VAL A 345 22.41 -30.09 -57.84
N ARG A 346 23.42 -30.92 -58.09
CA ARG A 346 23.73 -31.41 -59.43
C ARG A 346 22.70 -32.45 -59.86
N ILE A 347 21.94 -32.16 -60.93
CA ILE A 347 20.96 -33.09 -61.51
C ILE A 347 21.56 -33.84 -62.71
N SER A 348 22.42 -33.20 -63.49
CA SER A 348 23.06 -33.79 -64.67
C SER A 348 24.52 -33.32 -64.82
N LYS A 349 25.20 -33.74 -65.90
CA LYS A 349 26.62 -33.42 -66.13
C LYS A 349 26.88 -31.90 -66.09
N ASP A 350 25.96 -31.08 -66.60
CA ASP A 350 26.09 -29.62 -66.70
C ASP A 350 24.84 -28.88 -66.21
N THR A 351 24.00 -29.52 -65.39
CA THR A 351 22.74 -28.93 -64.88
C THR A 351 22.69 -28.98 -63.36
N TYR A 352 22.46 -27.80 -62.78
CA TYR A 352 22.28 -27.59 -61.35
C TYR A 352 20.88 -27.02 -61.10
N GLU A 353 20.30 -27.38 -59.96
CA GLU A 353 19.04 -26.84 -59.46
C GLU A 353 19.28 -26.23 -58.09
N SER A 354 18.76 -25.02 -57.87
CA SER A 354 18.74 -24.38 -56.56
C SER A 354 17.63 -24.98 -55.71
N ARG A 355 17.96 -25.42 -54.49
CA ARG A 355 17.01 -25.91 -53.49
C ARG A 355 17.22 -25.17 -52.17
N ASP A 356 16.21 -25.17 -51.30
CA ASP A 356 16.31 -24.56 -49.97
C ASP A 356 16.62 -25.61 -48.90
N PHE A 357 17.60 -25.30 -48.06
CA PHE A 357 17.86 -25.99 -46.81
C PHE A 357 17.27 -25.17 -45.65
N LEU A 358 16.32 -25.75 -44.92
CA LEU A 358 15.80 -25.11 -43.70
C LEU A 358 16.72 -25.46 -42.53
N HIS A 359 17.56 -24.50 -42.14
CA HIS A 359 18.37 -24.60 -40.94
C HIS A 359 17.51 -24.31 -39.70
N LYS A 360 17.65 -25.17 -38.68
CA LYS A 360 17.06 -25.00 -37.36
C LYS A 360 18.20 -25.04 -36.34
N PRO A 361 18.49 -23.92 -35.65
CA PRO A 361 19.51 -23.90 -34.62
C PRO A 361 19.27 -24.96 -33.54
N ASP A 362 20.31 -25.61 -33.05
CA ASP A 362 20.18 -26.55 -31.92
C ASP A 362 19.92 -25.78 -30.62
N PRO A 363 18.77 -25.98 -29.94
CA PRO A 363 18.49 -25.31 -28.67
C PRO A 363 19.58 -25.49 -27.62
N ASN A 364 20.32 -26.60 -27.64
CA ASN A 364 21.39 -26.86 -26.67
C ASN A 364 22.66 -26.03 -26.91
N LYS A 365 22.83 -25.47 -28.11
CA LYS A 365 23.93 -24.56 -28.45
C LYS A 365 23.61 -23.10 -28.10
N ILE A 366 22.36 -22.79 -27.74
CA ILE A 366 21.96 -21.45 -27.35
C ILE A 366 22.32 -21.23 -25.87
N ILE A 367 23.26 -20.33 -25.63
CA ILE A 367 23.68 -19.98 -24.27
C ILE A 367 22.65 -19.01 -23.71
N THR A 368 22.13 -19.32 -22.52
CA THR A 368 21.15 -18.48 -21.83
C THR A 368 21.61 -18.11 -20.43
N LYS A 369 21.19 -16.93 -19.98
CA LYS A 369 21.34 -16.48 -18.58
C LYS A 369 20.07 -15.77 -18.16
N SER A 370 19.56 -16.11 -16.99
CA SER A 370 18.32 -15.54 -16.45
C SER A 370 18.61 -14.67 -15.23
N ARG A 371 17.89 -13.55 -15.13
CA ARG A 371 17.77 -12.73 -13.92
C ARG A 371 16.29 -12.59 -13.56
N LEU A 372 15.97 -12.69 -12.27
CA LEU A 372 14.62 -12.40 -11.77
C LEU A 372 14.49 -10.89 -11.52
N VAL A 373 13.40 -10.31 -11.98
CA VAL A 373 13.03 -8.91 -11.73
C VAL A 373 11.61 -8.87 -11.19
N LEU A 374 11.42 -8.13 -10.11
CA LEU A 374 10.10 -7.88 -9.53
C LEU A 374 9.60 -6.49 -9.95
N VAL A 375 8.46 -6.42 -10.61
CA VAL A 375 7.88 -5.15 -11.09
C VAL A 375 6.71 -4.75 -10.19
N PRO A 376 6.72 -3.55 -9.60
CA PRO A 376 5.63 -3.09 -8.75
C PRO A 376 4.41 -2.72 -9.60
N LYS A 377 3.23 -3.09 -9.10
CA LYS A 377 1.91 -2.71 -9.60
C LYS A 377 1.03 -2.44 -8.39
N VAL A 378 0.22 -1.39 -8.45
CA VAL A 378 -0.79 -1.12 -7.42
C VAL A 378 -2.15 -1.49 -7.98
N ASP A 379 -2.83 -2.43 -7.32
CA ASP A 379 -4.20 -2.86 -7.61
C ASP A 379 -5.13 -2.34 -6.51
N ILE A 380 -6.13 -1.54 -6.92
CA ILE A 380 -7.06 -0.87 -6.03
C ILE A 380 -8.48 -1.27 -6.40
N GLU A 381 -9.24 -1.62 -5.37
CA GLU A 381 -10.67 -1.87 -5.48
C GLU A 381 -11.45 -0.88 -4.62
N PHE A 382 -12.40 -0.20 -5.26
CA PHE A 382 -13.35 0.68 -4.61
C PHE A 382 -14.75 0.08 -4.67
N GLU A 383 -15.57 0.36 -3.67
CA GLU A 383 -17.00 0.04 -3.69
C GLU A 383 -17.84 1.29 -3.55
N SER A 384 -18.98 1.30 -4.25
CA SER A 384 -20.08 2.20 -3.96
C SER A 384 -21.38 1.44 -4.17
N LYS A 385 -22.09 1.17 -3.08
CA LYS A 385 -23.36 0.41 -3.06
C LYS A 385 -23.24 -0.93 -3.81
N GLU A 386 -23.84 -1.05 -4.99
CA GLU A 386 -23.84 -2.29 -5.78
C GLU A 386 -22.72 -2.36 -6.84
N TYR A 387 -21.89 -1.32 -6.99
CA TYR A 387 -20.76 -1.33 -7.94
C TYR A 387 -19.43 -1.48 -7.21
N SER A 388 -18.58 -2.34 -7.79
CA SER A 388 -17.14 -2.36 -7.54
C SER A 388 -16.40 -1.74 -8.72
N TYR A 389 -15.32 -1.01 -8.44
CA TYR A 389 -14.45 -0.38 -9.43
C TYR A 389 -13.01 -0.78 -9.19
N SER A 390 -12.33 -1.16 -10.26
CA SER A 390 -10.92 -1.51 -10.23
C SER A 390 -10.06 -0.41 -10.87
N ARG A 391 -8.90 -0.20 -10.26
CA ARG A 391 -7.86 0.73 -10.71
C ARG A 391 -6.51 0.02 -10.62
N ILE A 392 -5.75 0.10 -11.70
CA ILE A 392 -4.43 -0.51 -11.84
C ILE A 392 -3.45 0.58 -12.29
N VAL A 393 -2.41 0.78 -11.49
CA VAL A 393 -1.35 1.75 -11.75
C VAL A 393 0.02 1.14 -11.55
N PHE A 394 0.96 1.54 -12.41
CA PHE A 394 2.36 1.18 -12.28
C PHE A 394 3.08 2.31 -11.54
N PRO A 395 3.41 2.15 -10.25
CA PRO A 395 3.87 3.25 -9.41
C PRO A 395 5.26 3.77 -9.78
N ALA A 396 6.07 3.03 -10.54
CA ALA A 396 7.38 3.52 -10.98
C ALA A 396 7.27 4.56 -12.13
N SER A 397 6.31 4.37 -13.04
CA SER A 397 6.01 5.30 -14.13
C SER A 397 4.81 6.23 -13.88
N GLU A 398 4.02 5.93 -12.85
CA GLU A 398 2.74 6.58 -12.53
C GLU A 398 1.70 6.46 -13.67
N ILE A 399 1.81 5.39 -14.48
CA ILE A 399 0.89 5.13 -15.60
C ILE A 399 -0.33 4.33 -15.12
N TRP A 400 -1.51 4.86 -15.43
CA TRP A 400 -2.81 4.23 -15.22
C TRP A 400 -3.17 3.30 -16.37
N VAL A 401 -3.03 1.99 -16.18
CA VAL A 401 -3.48 1.00 -17.18
C VAL A 401 -5.00 0.80 -17.08
N LYS A 402 -5.54 0.87 -15.86
CA LYS A 402 -6.97 0.74 -15.60
C LYS A 402 -7.44 1.76 -14.58
N ASP A 403 -8.55 2.43 -14.85
CA ASP A 403 -9.23 3.32 -13.90
C ASP A 403 -10.73 3.38 -14.22
N GLU A 404 -11.49 2.44 -13.66
CA GLU A 404 -12.91 2.28 -13.99
C GLU A 404 -13.79 3.37 -13.36
N ILE A 405 -13.42 3.85 -12.17
CA ILE A 405 -14.22 4.85 -11.45
C ILE A 405 -14.05 6.24 -12.06
N ALA A 406 -12.88 6.56 -12.64
CA ALA A 406 -12.63 7.87 -13.24
C ALA A 406 -13.32 8.09 -14.60
N LYS A 407 -13.84 7.03 -15.24
CA LYS A 407 -14.34 7.09 -16.63
C LYS A 407 -15.82 6.70 -16.74
N CYS A 408 -16.66 7.69 -17.05
CA CYS A 408 -18.03 7.46 -17.49
C CYS A 408 -18.05 7.09 -18.99
N LYS A 409 -18.58 5.92 -19.34
CA LYS A 409 -18.70 5.43 -20.73
C LYS A 409 -19.83 6.13 -21.50
N HIS A 410 -19.53 6.57 -22.72
CA HIS A 410 -20.49 7.16 -23.66
C HIS A 410 -20.38 6.51 -25.05
N LEU A 411 -21.32 6.83 -25.94
CA LEU A 411 -21.31 6.39 -27.35
C LEU A 411 -20.04 6.82 -28.10
N ILE A 412 -19.50 8.00 -27.77
CA ILE A 412 -18.27 8.53 -28.36
C ILE A 412 -17.31 8.83 -27.22
N GLY A 413 -16.41 7.88 -26.96
CA GLY A 413 -15.35 8.00 -25.97
C GLY A 413 -15.81 7.89 -24.52
N SER A 414 -14.97 8.39 -23.62
CA SER A 414 -15.23 8.44 -22.18
C SER A 414 -15.13 9.87 -21.68
N LYS A 415 -15.81 10.16 -20.56
CA LYS A 415 -15.70 11.43 -19.85
C LYS A 415 -15.28 11.18 -18.43
N HIS A 416 -14.64 12.17 -17.83
CA HIS A 416 -14.33 12.12 -16.42
C HIS A 416 -15.61 12.00 -15.60
N THR A 417 -15.61 11.02 -14.70
CA THR A 417 -16.63 10.88 -13.67
C THR A 417 -16.60 12.10 -12.76
N PHE A 418 -17.78 12.57 -12.38
CA PHE A 418 -17.96 13.68 -11.46
C PHE A 418 -18.44 13.18 -10.09
N ALA A 419 -19.35 12.22 -10.05
CA ALA A 419 -19.96 11.72 -8.83
C ALA A 419 -20.44 10.27 -8.98
N VAL A 420 -20.74 9.62 -7.86
CA VAL A 420 -21.46 8.34 -7.81
C VAL A 420 -22.93 8.56 -7.46
N CYS A 421 -23.81 7.68 -7.93
CA CYS A 421 -25.23 7.74 -7.57
C CYS A 421 -25.47 7.30 -6.11
N GLU A 422 -26.27 8.04 -5.37
CA GLU A 422 -26.58 7.76 -3.96
C GLU A 422 -27.32 6.43 -3.73
N ILE A 423 -28.11 6.02 -4.71
CA ILE A 423 -28.94 4.82 -4.63
C ILE A 423 -28.17 3.57 -5.04
N CYS A 424 -27.58 3.60 -6.23
CA CYS A 424 -26.92 2.42 -6.78
C CYS A 424 -25.40 2.49 -6.78
N GLY A 425 -24.79 3.66 -6.56
CA GLY A 425 -23.33 3.81 -6.53
C GLY A 425 -22.64 3.88 -7.90
N ILE A 426 -23.40 3.94 -9.00
CA ILE A 426 -22.81 4.04 -10.34
C ILE A 426 -22.10 5.40 -10.54
N ALA A 427 -20.85 5.36 -10.99
CA ALA A 427 -20.01 6.49 -11.34
C ALA A 427 -20.49 7.13 -12.65
N LYS A 428 -20.78 8.44 -12.62
CA LYS A 428 -21.22 9.22 -13.79
C LYS A 428 -20.55 10.57 -13.89
N CYS A 429 -20.37 11.05 -15.14
CA CYS A 429 -19.93 12.41 -15.42
C CYS A 429 -21.05 13.43 -15.14
N GLU A 430 -20.72 14.72 -15.13
CA GLU A 430 -21.67 15.83 -14.95
C GLU A 430 -22.91 15.78 -15.86
N LYS A 431 -22.79 15.19 -17.06
CA LYS A 431 -23.93 15.09 -18.00
C LYS A 431 -24.90 13.95 -17.70
N ASP A 432 -24.45 12.94 -16.96
CA ASP A 432 -25.23 11.72 -16.69
C ASP A 432 -25.61 11.57 -15.21
N ILE A 433 -25.13 12.47 -14.36
CA ILE A 433 -25.55 12.63 -12.97
C ILE A 433 -26.50 13.83 -12.84
N MET A 434 -27.47 13.74 -11.93
CA MET A 434 -28.35 14.82 -11.52
C MET A 434 -28.14 15.06 -10.04
N ILE A 435 -28.14 16.33 -9.64
CA ILE A 435 -27.92 16.74 -8.26
C ILE A 435 -29.19 17.45 -7.80
N ASP A 436 -29.76 17.03 -6.67
CA ASP A 436 -30.94 17.68 -6.10
C ASP A 436 -30.58 18.92 -5.27
N ASP A 437 -31.60 19.56 -4.70
CA ASP A 437 -31.41 20.80 -3.93
C ASP A 437 -30.66 20.56 -2.60
N ASN A 438 -30.48 19.31 -2.18
CA ASN A 438 -29.71 18.88 -0.99
C ASN A 438 -28.33 18.34 -1.35
N ASP A 439 -27.87 18.57 -2.58
CA ASP A 439 -26.57 18.09 -3.11
C ASP A 439 -26.46 16.57 -3.25
N ILE A 440 -27.59 15.86 -3.30
CA ILE A 440 -27.61 14.40 -3.45
C ILE A 440 -27.54 14.02 -4.93
N CYS A 441 -26.63 13.11 -5.26
CA CYS A 441 -26.32 12.71 -6.63
C CYS A 441 -27.13 11.49 -7.09
N PHE A 442 -27.82 11.59 -8.22
CA PHE A 442 -28.64 10.52 -8.80
C PHE A 442 -28.28 10.26 -10.26
N CYS A 443 -28.18 8.98 -10.65
CA CYS A 443 -28.09 8.62 -12.06
C CYS A 443 -29.45 8.79 -12.76
N LYS A 444 -29.45 8.79 -14.10
CA LYS A 444 -30.67 8.84 -14.93
C LYS A 444 -31.76 7.85 -14.57
N LYS A 445 -31.43 6.68 -14.02
CA LYS A 445 -32.42 5.69 -13.61
C LYS A 445 -33.09 6.06 -12.28
N HIS A 446 -32.33 6.62 -11.33
CA HIS A 446 -32.79 6.86 -9.96
C HIS A 446 -33.27 8.27 -9.66
N ALA A 447 -33.01 9.24 -10.53
CA ALA A 447 -33.58 10.57 -10.35
C ALA A 447 -35.10 10.58 -10.49
N SER A 448 -35.76 11.41 -9.69
CA SER A 448 -37.19 11.71 -9.83
C SER A 448 -37.50 12.39 -11.17
N GLN A 449 -38.76 12.33 -11.58
CA GLN A 449 -39.20 12.99 -12.81
C GLN A 449 -39.00 14.51 -12.74
N ASP A 450 -39.31 15.11 -11.59
CA ASP A 450 -39.09 16.54 -11.35
C ASP A 450 -37.62 16.93 -11.51
N LEU A 451 -36.70 16.11 -11.00
CA LEU A 451 -35.26 16.36 -11.10
C LEU A 451 -34.77 16.24 -12.55
N LYS A 452 -35.27 15.24 -13.29
CA LYS A 452 -35.00 15.08 -14.72
C LYS A 452 -35.48 16.29 -15.52
N ASP A 453 -36.65 16.82 -15.19
CA ASP A 453 -37.25 17.94 -15.92
C ASP A 453 -36.61 19.28 -15.54
N LYS A 454 -36.18 19.47 -14.28
CA LYS A 454 -35.31 20.58 -13.87
C LYS A 454 -33.97 20.56 -14.64
N ASN A 455 -33.34 19.40 -14.77
CA ASN A 455 -32.03 19.30 -15.41
C ASN A 455 -32.08 19.39 -16.95
N LYS A 456 -33.25 19.17 -17.57
CA LYS A 456 -33.48 19.53 -18.99
C LYS A 456 -33.57 21.04 -19.18
N ARG A 457 -34.10 21.77 -18.18
CA ARG A 457 -34.28 23.23 -18.21
C ARG A 457 -32.97 24.00 -17.90
N SER A 458 -32.01 23.37 -17.20
CA SER A 458 -30.68 23.93 -16.91
C SER A 458 -29.68 23.88 -18.08
N ILE A 459 -30.08 23.35 -19.25
CA ILE A 459 -29.28 23.38 -20.50
C ILE A 459 -29.31 24.79 -21.16
N ILE A 460 -29.80 25.82 -20.46
CA ILE A 460 -29.55 27.22 -20.81
C ILE A 460 -28.26 27.66 -20.08
N PRO A 461 -27.19 28.01 -20.82
CA PRO A 461 -25.82 27.96 -20.32
C PRO A 461 -25.49 29.15 -19.42
N ASP A 462 -25.42 29.00 -18.10
CA ASP A 462 -24.88 30.09 -17.26
C ASP A 462 -24.28 29.74 -15.89
N LYS A 463 -23.75 28.53 -15.70
CA LYS A 463 -22.92 28.23 -14.50
C LYS A 463 -21.54 27.61 -14.81
N LEU A 464 -21.09 27.69 -16.05
CA LEU A 464 -19.80 27.15 -16.52
C LEU A 464 -18.68 28.21 -16.49
N LYS A 465 -18.18 28.61 -15.31
CA LYS A 465 -16.91 29.39 -15.23
C LYS A 465 -16.01 29.18 -14.01
N LYS A 466 -16.29 28.27 -13.06
CA LYS A 466 -15.46 28.19 -11.82
C LYS A 466 -14.56 26.97 -11.63
N PHE A 467 -14.60 25.96 -12.50
CA PHE A 467 -13.65 24.84 -12.44
C PHE A 467 -13.05 24.56 -13.82
N SER A 468 -12.15 25.43 -14.26
CA SER A 468 -11.21 25.06 -15.33
C SER A 468 -10.04 24.32 -14.69
N PHE A 469 -10.02 23.00 -14.82
CA PHE A 469 -8.81 22.23 -14.55
C PHE A 469 -7.72 22.67 -15.53
N ARG A 470 -6.63 23.25 -15.01
CA ARG A 470 -5.38 23.36 -15.77
C ARG A 470 -4.83 21.94 -15.94
N ARG A 471 -4.41 21.65 -17.18
CA ARG A 471 -3.89 20.38 -17.66
C ARG A 471 -2.77 19.82 -16.81
#